data_AF-A0A919LNR1-F1
#
_entry.id   AF-A0A919LNR1-F1
#
_cell.length_a   1.000
_cell.length_b   1.000
_cell.length_c   1.000
_cell.angle_alpha   90.00
_cell.angle_beta   90.00
_cell.angle_gamma   90.00
#
_symmetry.space_group_name_H-M   'P 1'
#
loop_
_entity.id
_entity.type
_entity.pdbx_description
1 polymer ?
#
loop_
_entity_poly.entity_id
_entity_poly.type
_entity_poly.pdbx_seq_one_letter_code
_entity_poly.pdbx_strand_id
1 'polypeptide(L)'
;MDELRERGISAVLGNAANEEIMELAHLDCARWLLLTIPNGYEAGEIVASAREKCPNIEIIARAHYDDEVDYIIDRGANQVVMGEREIARAMLRLLETPPAGEVVTG
;
A
#
# COMPACT_ATOMS: atom_id res chain seq x y z
N MET A 1 15.30 -2.01 -11.64
CA MET A 1 15.24 -0.68 -12.29
C MET A 1 15.17 -0.82 -13.80
N ASP A 2 16.02 -1.67 -14.40
CA ASP A 2 16.03 -1.88 -15.86
C ASP A 2 14.69 -2.42 -16.38
N GLU A 3 14.09 -3.41 -15.71
CA GLU A 3 12.76 -3.93 -16.06
C GLU A 3 11.65 -2.85 -16.03
N LEU A 4 11.73 -1.89 -15.10
CA LEU A 4 10.76 -0.78 -15.02
C LEU A 4 10.97 0.19 -16.19
N ARG A 5 12.23 0.50 -16.51
CA ARG A 5 12.60 1.36 -17.62
C ARG A 5 12.20 0.76 -18.98
N GLU A 6 12.43 -0.54 -19.17
CA GLU A 6 11.98 -1.26 -20.38
C GLU A 6 10.46 -1.20 -20.57
N ARG A 7 9.71 -1.13 -19.48
CA ARG A 7 8.25 -0.96 -19.48
C ARG A 7 7.79 0.50 -19.55
N GLY A 8 8.71 1.45 -19.67
CA GLY A 8 8.41 2.89 -19.71
C GLY A 8 7.93 3.47 -18.36
N ILE A 9 8.19 2.78 -17.25
CA ILE A 9 7.80 3.22 -15.90
C ILE A 9 8.93 4.07 -15.32
N SER A 10 8.61 5.32 -14.94
CA SER A 10 9.54 6.18 -14.21
C SER A 10 9.84 5.57 -12.84
N ALA A 11 11.12 5.56 -12.47
CA ALA A 11 11.55 4.97 -11.21
C ALA A 11 12.67 5.81 -10.59
N VAL A 12 12.51 6.09 -9.29
CA VAL A 12 13.46 6.83 -8.47
C VAL A 12 14.06 5.87 -7.45
N LEU A 13 15.38 5.85 -7.32
CA LEU A 13 16.07 5.04 -6.31
C LEU A 13 16.32 5.90 -5.07
N GLY A 14 15.75 5.52 -3.93
CA GLY A 14 15.98 6.21 -2.67
C GLY A 14 15.06 5.72 -1.55
N ASN A 15 15.24 6.30 -0.36
CA ASN A 15 14.32 6.11 0.76
C ASN A 15 13.19 7.13 0.66
N ALA A 16 11.94 6.67 0.63
CA ALA A 16 10.76 7.52 0.55
C ALA A 16 10.53 8.39 1.80
N ALA A 17 11.21 8.10 2.93
CA ALA A 17 11.23 9.00 4.09
C ALA A 17 12.10 10.24 3.86
N ASN A 18 12.94 10.25 2.81
CA ASN A 18 13.70 11.44 2.41
C ASN A 18 12.84 12.33 1.51
N GLU A 19 12.65 13.56 1.93
CA GLU A 19 11.93 14.61 1.22
C GLU A 19 12.41 14.84 -0.23
N GLU A 20 13.72 14.83 -0.47
CA GLU A 20 14.28 15.01 -1.81
C GLU A 20 13.85 13.88 -2.76
N ILE A 21 13.72 12.65 -2.24
CA ILE A 21 13.28 11.49 -3.01
C ILE A 21 11.79 11.60 -3.35
N MET A 22 10.97 12.11 -2.44
CA MET A 22 9.55 12.37 -2.70
C MET A 22 9.36 13.46 -3.77
N GLU A 23 10.20 14.49 -3.77
CA GLU A 23 10.17 15.55 -4.79
C GLU A 23 10.60 15.03 -6.17
N LEU A 24 11.66 14.21 -6.22
CA LEU A 24 12.07 13.53 -7.45
C LEU A 24 10.99 12.58 -7.99
N ALA A 25 10.10 12.08 -7.13
CA ALA A 25 8.97 11.25 -7.50
C ALA A 25 7.73 12.05 -7.95
N HIS A 26 7.78 13.39 -7.97
CA HIS A 26 6.69 14.27 -8.38
C HIS A 26 5.38 14.04 -7.62
N LEU A 27 5.48 13.91 -6.30
CA LEU A 27 4.33 13.67 -5.43
C LEU A 27 3.26 14.79 -5.51
N ASP A 28 3.69 16.02 -5.79
CA ASP A 28 2.87 17.23 -5.90
C ASP A 28 1.78 17.16 -6.98
N CYS A 29 2.00 16.39 -8.04
CA CYS A 29 1.01 16.17 -9.10
C CYS A 29 0.43 14.75 -9.11
N ALA A 30 0.81 13.92 -8.16
CA ALA A 30 0.30 12.56 -8.05
C ALA A 30 -1.16 12.54 -7.57
N ARG A 31 -1.97 11.68 -8.19
CA ARG A 31 -3.35 11.44 -7.74
C ARG A 31 -3.41 10.49 -6.54
N TRP A 32 -2.53 9.49 -6.53
CA TRP A 32 -2.49 8.43 -5.54
C TRP A 32 -1.05 8.18 -5.10
N LEU A 33 -0.85 7.91 -3.82
CA LEU A 33 0.36 7.35 -3.24
C LEU A 33 0.04 5.96 -2.69
N LEU A 34 0.72 4.94 -3.21
CA LEU A 34 0.65 3.57 -2.70
C LEU A 34 1.93 3.26 -1.93
N LEU A 35 1.81 2.96 -0.63
CA LEU A 35 2.93 2.58 0.23
C LEU A 35 2.85 1.10 0.59
N THR A 36 3.78 0.31 0.05
CA THR A 36 3.82 -1.15 0.22
C THR A 36 5.16 -1.62 0.76
N ILE A 37 5.71 -0.90 1.74
CA ILE A 37 6.96 -1.26 2.40
C ILE A 37 6.71 -2.24 3.56
N PRO A 38 7.73 -3.02 4.00
CA PRO A 38 7.51 -4.06 5.02
C PRO A 38 7.20 -3.54 6.42
N ASN A 39 7.66 -2.35 6.77
CA ASN A 39 7.53 -1.78 8.12
C ASN A 39 6.39 -0.75 8.15
N GLY A 40 5.32 -1.04 8.91
CA GLY A 40 4.15 -0.15 9.00
C GLY A 40 4.44 1.18 9.70
N TYR A 41 5.34 1.19 10.69
CA TYR A 41 5.73 2.42 11.38
C TYR A 41 6.55 3.35 10.49
N GLU A 42 7.47 2.79 9.68
CA GLU A 42 8.17 3.56 8.65
C GLU A 42 7.19 4.10 7.60
N ALA A 43 6.18 3.31 7.22
CA ALA A 43 5.14 3.76 6.30
C ALA A 43 4.37 4.95 6.91
N GLY A 44 4.05 4.91 8.20
CA GLY A 44 3.38 6.01 8.91
C GLY A 44 4.17 7.32 8.90
N GLU A 45 5.51 7.28 9.02
CA GLU A 45 6.34 8.48 8.87
C GLU A 45 6.28 9.06 7.46
N ILE A 46 6.35 8.20 6.44
CA ILE A 46 6.25 8.61 5.04
C ILE A 46 4.86 9.20 4.76
N VAL A 47 3.80 8.61 5.31
CA VAL A 47 2.42 9.12 5.20
C VAL A 47 2.32 10.53 5.77
N ALA A 48 2.85 10.77 6.97
CA ALA A 48 2.80 12.11 7.57
C ALA A 48 3.52 13.15 6.72
N SER A 49 4.74 12.84 6.25
CA SER A 49 5.51 13.75 5.40
C SER A 49 4.79 14.01 4.06
N ALA A 50 4.26 12.96 3.43
CA ALA A 50 3.49 13.08 2.19
C ALA A 50 2.22 13.92 2.36
N ARG A 51 1.48 13.73 3.47
CA ARG A 51 0.26 14.47 3.78
C ARG A 51 0.54 15.94 4.08
N GLU A 52 1.64 16.25 4.75
CA GLU A 52 2.05 17.63 5.03
C GLU A 52 2.36 18.39 3.74
N LYS A 53 3.09 17.76 2.80
CA LYS A 53 3.42 18.37 1.50
C LYS A 53 2.22 18.42 0.55
N CYS A 54 1.42 17.36 0.53
CA CYS A 54 0.31 17.18 -0.41
C CYS A 54 -0.99 16.89 0.35
N PRO A 55 -1.67 17.92 0.92
CA PRO A 55 -2.83 17.69 1.80
C PRO A 55 -3.99 16.94 1.15
N ASN A 56 -4.10 16.96 -0.18
CA ASN A 56 -5.20 16.37 -0.94
C ASN A 56 -4.85 15.05 -1.64
N ILE A 57 -3.63 14.53 -1.50
CA ILE A 57 -3.25 13.27 -2.15
C ILE A 57 -4.01 12.10 -1.53
N GLU A 58 -4.40 11.13 -2.35
CA GLU A 58 -5.03 9.91 -1.85
C GLU A 58 -3.96 8.88 -1.48
N ILE A 59 -3.87 8.52 -0.20
CA ILE A 59 -2.83 7.65 0.35
C ILE A 59 -3.43 6.30 0.73
N ILE A 60 -2.93 5.24 0.10
CA ILE A 60 -3.23 3.85 0.46
C ILE A 60 -1.94 3.21 0.95
N ALA A 61 -1.93 2.71 2.19
CA ALA A 61 -0.77 2.06 2.77
C ALA A 61 -1.04 0.59 3.10
N ARG A 62 0.03 -0.20 3.22
CA ARG A 62 -0.01 -1.58 3.72
C ARG A 62 0.43 -1.61 5.19
N ALA A 63 -0.22 -2.48 5.96
CA ALA A 63 0.17 -2.82 7.33
C ALA A 63 0.13 -4.34 7.55
N HIS A 64 0.73 -4.79 8.65
CA HIS A 64 0.74 -6.19 9.10
C HIS A 64 0.02 -6.43 10.42
N TYR A 65 -0.08 -5.39 11.25
CA TYR A 65 -0.66 -5.48 12.59
C TYR A 65 -1.73 -4.40 12.79
N ASP A 66 -2.66 -4.63 13.72
CA ASP A 66 -3.76 -3.69 13.98
C ASP A 66 -3.24 -2.35 14.54
N ASP A 67 -2.20 -2.37 15.36
CA ASP A 67 -1.56 -1.16 15.89
C ASP A 67 -0.86 -0.34 14.79
N GLU A 68 -0.25 -0.99 13.80
CA GLU A 68 0.28 -0.32 12.60
C GLU A 68 -0.84 0.30 11.76
N VAL A 69 -1.99 -0.36 11.63
CA VAL A 69 -3.14 0.20 10.91
C VAL A 69 -3.57 1.52 11.55
N ASP A 70 -3.79 1.52 12.86
CA ASP A 70 -4.17 2.71 13.62
C ASP A 70 -3.11 3.80 13.48
N TYR A 71 -1.83 3.45 13.64
CA TYR A 71 -0.70 4.36 13.51
C TYR A 71 -0.67 5.09 12.16
N ILE A 72 -0.86 4.35 11.07
CA ILE A 72 -0.78 4.91 9.72
C ILE A 72 -2.01 5.76 9.39
N ILE A 73 -3.21 5.36 9.86
CA ILE A 73 -4.44 6.15 9.70
C ILE A 73 -4.31 7.48 10.45
N ASP A 74 -3.85 7.47 11.71
CA ASP A 74 -3.68 8.67 12.53
C ASP A 74 -2.69 9.68 11.92
N ARG A 75 -1.72 9.19 11.13
CA ARG A 75 -0.74 9.99 10.39
C ARG A 75 -1.29 10.58 9.09
N GLY A 76 -2.52 10.23 8.70
CA GLY A 76 -3.24 10.84 7.59
C GLY A 76 -3.36 9.98 6.34
N ALA A 77 -3.20 8.66 6.44
CA ALA A 77 -3.56 7.78 5.33
C ALA A 77 -5.08 7.77 5.14
N ASN A 78 -5.54 7.70 3.88
CA ASN A 78 -6.96 7.58 3.60
C ASN A 78 -7.46 6.16 3.83
N GLN A 79 -6.62 5.18 3.49
CA GLN A 79 -6.91 3.76 3.60
C GLN A 79 -5.66 2.99 4.00
N VAL A 80 -5.86 1.94 4.80
CA VAL A 80 -4.80 0.98 5.13
C VAL A 80 -5.31 -0.43 4.86
N VAL A 81 -4.50 -1.19 4.11
CA VAL A 81 -4.74 -2.60 3.81
C VAL A 81 -3.87 -3.45 4.73
N MET A 82 -4.51 -4.17 5.65
CA MET A 82 -3.85 -5.15 6.51
C MET A 82 -3.74 -6.49 5.79
N GLY A 83 -2.52 -6.94 5.49
CA GLY A 83 -2.28 -8.11 4.64
C GLY A 83 -2.92 -9.39 5.18
N GLU A 84 -2.75 -9.64 6.47
CA GLU A 84 -3.19 -10.83 7.20
C GLU A 84 -4.73 -10.91 7.21
N ARG A 85 -5.39 -9.76 7.38
CA ARG A 85 -6.86 -9.67 7.33
C ARG A 85 -7.38 -9.98 5.93
N GLU A 86 -6.71 -9.49 4.89
CA GLU A 86 -7.12 -9.78 3.51
C GLU A 86 -6.83 -11.23 3.10
N ILE A 87 -5.74 -11.83 3.61
CA ILE A 87 -5.47 -13.26 3.45
C ILE A 87 -6.57 -14.09 4.15
N ALA A 88 -6.91 -13.77 5.39
CA ALA A 88 -7.98 -14.46 6.11
C ALA A 88 -9.33 -14.34 5.39
N ARG A 89 -9.66 -13.14 4.88
CA ARG A 89 -10.87 -12.92 4.07
C ARG A 89 -10.86 -13.75 2.79
N ALA A 90 -9.72 -13.86 2.12
CA ALA A 90 -9.59 -14.71 0.93
C ALA A 90 -9.82 -16.19 1.27
N MET A 91 -9.26 -16.69 2.38
CA MET A 91 -9.51 -18.06 2.85
C MET A 91 -11.01 -18.31 3.13
N LEU A 92 -11.70 -17.36 3.77
CA LEU A 92 -13.14 -17.48 4.02
C LEU A 92 -13.96 -17.56 2.71
N ARG A 93 -13.63 -16.74 1.71
CA ARG A 93 -14.27 -16.80 0.38
C ARG A 93 -14.05 -18.15 -0.32
N LEU A 94 -12.89 -18.77 -0.11
CA LEU A 94 -12.62 -20.10 -0.65
C LEU A 94 -13.45 -21.19 0.02
N LEU A 95 -13.94 -21.00 1.25
CA LEU A 95 -14.89 -21.93 1.87
C LEU A 95 -16.29 -21.84 1.27
N GLU A 96 -16.68 -20.66 0.76
CA GLU A 96 -17.97 -20.43 0.09
C GLU A 96 -17.99 -20.96 -1.34
N THR A 97 -16.82 -21.22 -1.92
CA THR A 97 -16.67 -21.80 -3.26
C THR A 97 -16.33 -23.28 -3.10
N PRO A 98 -17.21 -24.23 -3.48
CA PRO A 98 -16.88 -25.64 -3.41
C PRO A 98 -15.58 -25.90 -4.18
N PRO A 99 -14.65 -26.71 -3.66
CA PRO A 99 -13.42 -27.02 -4.36
C PRO A 99 -13.76 -27.56 -5.76
N ALA A 100 -13.07 -27.05 -6.78
CA ALA A 100 -13.25 -27.49 -8.16
C ALA A 100 -13.00 -29.00 -8.26
N GLY A 101 -14.07 -29.79 -8.18
CA GLY A 101 -14.01 -31.24 -8.03
C GLY A 101 -15.32 -31.90 -7.61
N GLU A 102 -16.22 -31.22 -6.90
CA GLU A 102 -17.55 -31.76 -6.58
C GLU A 102 -18.63 -31.22 -7.53
N VAL A 103 -18.51 -31.57 -8.82
CA VAL A 103 -19.70 -31.70 -9.65
C VAL A 103 -20.31 -33.05 -9.27
N VAL A 104 -21.20 -33.06 -8.28
CA VAL A 104 -22.01 -34.24 -7.99
C VAL A 104 -22.94 -34.43 -9.19
N THR A 105 -22.56 -35.32 -10.09
CA THR A 105 -23.46 -35.89 -11.09
C THR A 105 -24.45 -36.78 -10.34
N GLY A 106 -25.60 -36.19 -9.99
CA GLY A 106 -26.84 -36.92 -9.74
C GLY A 106 -27.69 -36.94 -11.01
#